data_AF-A0A6C0CNP3-F1
#
_entry.id   AF-A0A6C0CNP3-F1
#
_cell.length_a   1.000
_cell.length_b   1.000
_cell.length_c   1.000
_cell.angle_alpha   90.00
_cell.angle_beta   90.00
_cell.angle_gamma   90.00
#
_symmetry.space_group_name_H-M   'P 1'
#
loop_
_entity.id
_entity.type
_entity.pdbx_description
1 polymer ?
#
loop_
_entity_poly.entity_id
_entity_poly.type
_entity_poly.pdbx_seq_one_letter_code
_entity_poly.pdbx_strand_id
1 'polypeptide(L)'
;MISENDLYKVIGLAVVVLFVVSIGVKMFRFQTKIVEGMTNGANSTDIDKRAAAIDSKTDANDTTLALHKNRSAYEDMIVALEKNCSEYILLSISDNAEAIANNPTSDENQKIITSLNNLVQFRSTLNTAMTILDKK
;
A
#
# COMPACT_ATOMS: atom_id res chain seq x y z
N MET A 1 -64.75 17.85 -42.63
CA MET A 1 -64.51 18.85 -41.57
C MET A 1 -64.23 18.08 -40.30
N ILE A 2 -62.99 18.11 -39.80
CA ILE A 2 -62.67 17.54 -38.48
C ILE A 2 -63.31 18.47 -37.46
N SER A 3 -64.17 17.94 -36.60
CA SER A 3 -64.80 18.71 -35.52
C SER A 3 -63.69 19.32 -34.65
N GLU A 4 -63.83 20.58 -34.22
CA GLU A 4 -62.82 21.25 -33.35
C GLU A 4 -62.39 20.36 -32.18
N ASN A 5 -63.33 19.61 -31.62
CA ASN A 5 -63.11 18.70 -30.50
C ASN A 5 -62.19 17.51 -30.84
N ASP A 6 -62.21 17.03 -32.09
CA ASP A 6 -61.33 15.95 -32.57
C ASP A 6 -59.92 16.48 -32.86
N LEU A 7 -59.81 17.75 -33.30
CA LEU A 7 -58.52 18.41 -33.50
C LEU A 7 -57.75 18.57 -32.17
N TYR A 8 -58.43 19.01 -31.11
CA TYR A 8 -57.80 19.13 -29.78
C TYR A 8 -57.37 17.78 -29.20
N LYS A 9 -58.15 16.71 -29.43
CA LYS A 9 -57.77 15.35 -29.00
C LYS A 9 -56.54 14.83 -29.74
N VAL A 10 -56.44 15.05 -31.04
CA VAL A 10 -55.28 14.62 -31.85
C VAL A 10 -54.02 15.40 -31.45
N ILE A 11 -54.13 16.72 -31.25
CA ILE A 11 -53.00 17.56 -30.80
C ILE A 11 -52.58 17.17 -29.39
N GLY A 12 -53.54 16.95 -28.48
CA GLY A 12 -53.26 16.49 -27.11
C GLY A 12 -52.55 15.14 -27.08
N LEU A 13 -53.01 14.18 -27.90
CA LEU A 13 -52.37 12.86 -28.04
C LEU A 13 -50.93 12.99 -28.56
N ALA A 14 -50.69 13.85 -29.56
CA ALA A 14 -49.36 14.08 -30.11
C ALA A 14 -48.39 14.64 -29.05
N VAL A 15 -48.84 15.56 -28.20
CA VAL A 15 -48.03 16.12 -27.11
C VAL A 15 -47.69 15.05 -26.06
N VAL A 16 -48.65 14.20 -25.69
CA VAL A 16 -48.42 13.11 -24.73
C VAL A 16 -47.41 12.10 -25.27
N VAL A 17 -47.51 11.73 -26.54
CA VAL A 17 -46.56 10.80 -27.19
C VAL A 17 -45.15 11.41 -27.24
N LEU A 18 -45.01 12.68 -27.61
CA LEU A 18 -43.71 13.37 -27.60
C LEU A 18 -43.10 13.46 -26.20
N PHE A 19 -43.92 13.67 -25.17
CA PHE A 19 -43.47 13.72 -23.79
C PHE A 19 -42.87 12.38 -23.33
N VAL A 20 -43.55 11.26 -23.62
CA VAL A 20 -43.08 9.91 -23.28
C VAL A 20 -41.77 9.56 -24.01
N VAL A 21 -41.67 9.89 -25.30
CA VAL A 21 -40.43 9.68 -26.08
C VAL A 21 -39.27 10.49 -25.49
N SER A 22 -39.51 11.73 -25.06
CA SER A 22 -38.47 12.58 -24.46
C SER A 22 -37.87 11.99 -23.18
N ILE A 23 -38.71 11.34 -22.36
CA ILE A 23 -38.28 10.68 -21.12
C ILE A 23 -37.44 9.45 -21.45
N GLY A 24 -37.87 8.63 -22.41
CA GLY A 24 -37.12 7.46 -22.86
C GLY A 24 -35.72 7.82 -23.36
N VAL A 25 -35.59 8.83 -24.22
CA VAL A 25 -34.29 9.28 -24.74
C VAL A 25 -33.37 9.79 -23.63
N LYS A 26 -33.91 10.52 -22.64
CA LYS A 26 -33.12 10.98 -21.48
C LYS A 26 -32.64 9.80 -20.63
N MET A 27 -33.47 8.76 -20.47
CA MET A 27 -33.14 7.55 -19.71
C MET A 27 -32.03 6.73 -20.38
N PHE A 28 -32.09 6.57 -21.71
CA PHE A 28 -31.04 5.88 -22.48
C PHE A 28 -29.69 6.62 -22.43
N ARG A 29 -29.68 7.96 -22.54
CA ARG A 29 -28.45 8.76 -22.41
C ARG A 29 -27.83 8.72 -21.02
N PHE A 30 -28.64 8.52 -19.98
CA PHE A 30 -28.14 8.39 -18.61
C PHE A 30 -27.45 7.04 -18.39
N GLN A 31 -28.00 5.96 -18.96
CA GLN A 31 -27.37 4.64 -18.92
C GLN A 31 -26.04 4.60 -19.67
N THR A 32 -25.95 5.21 -20.86
CA THR A 32 -24.67 5.27 -21.60
C THR A 32 -23.60 6.06 -20.83
N LYS A 33 -23.96 7.16 -20.15
CA LYS A 33 -23.01 7.95 -19.34
C LYS A 33 -22.51 7.20 -18.10
N ILE A 34 -23.33 6.33 -17.52
CA ILE A 34 -22.93 5.46 -16.40
C ILE A 34 -22.09 4.28 -16.89
N VAL A 35 -22.44 3.68 -18.04
CA VAL A 35 -21.67 2.60 -18.67
C VAL A 35 -20.29 3.08 -19.14
N GLU A 36 -20.20 4.29 -19.70
CA GLU A 36 -18.92 4.96 -20.00
C GLU A 36 -18.11 5.27 -18.73
N GLY A 37 -18.77 5.57 -17.61
CA GLY A 37 -18.13 5.72 -16.30
C GLY A 37 -17.61 4.39 -15.71
N MET A 38 -18.24 3.25 -16.05
CA MET A 38 -17.84 1.92 -15.60
C MET A 38 -16.81 1.23 -16.51
N THR A 39 -16.83 1.51 -17.81
CA THR A 39 -15.89 0.90 -18.78
C THR A 39 -14.46 1.50 -18.72
N ASN A 40 -14.25 2.59 -17.99
CA ASN A 40 -12.91 3.09 -17.65
C ASN A 40 -12.24 2.29 -16.50
N GLY A 41 -12.96 1.34 -15.89
CA GLY A 41 -12.48 0.55 -14.74
C GLY A 41 -11.99 -0.86 -15.07
N ALA A 42 -12.05 -1.30 -16.33
CA ALA A 42 -11.69 -2.66 -16.71
C ALA A 42 -10.50 -2.64 -17.69
N ASN A 43 -9.32 -2.95 -17.15
CA ASN A 43 -8.13 -3.44 -17.86
C ASN A 43 -6.93 -2.49 -18.10
N SER A 44 -6.50 -1.76 -17.07
CA SER A 44 -5.05 -1.55 -16.85
C SER A 44 -4.72 -1.44 -15.35
N THR A 45 -4.18 -2.51 -14.79
CA THR A 45 -3.29 -2.42 -13.62
C THR A 45 -1.98 -1.78 -14.08
N ASP A 46 -2.05 -0.49 -14.46
CA ASP A 46 -0.92 0.34 -14.89
C ASP A 46 0.16 0.29 -13.81
N ILE A 47 1.30 -0.31 -14.15
CA ILE A 47 2.50 -0.31 -13.33
C ILE A 47 2.83 1.12 -12.89
N ASP A 48 2.58 2.11 -13.75
CA ASP A 48 2.81 3.53 -13.49
C ASP A 48 1.92 4.09 -12.37
N LYS A 49 0.65 3.69 -12.27
CA LYS A 49 -0.24 4.10 -11.16
C LYS A 49 0.18 3.45 -9.84
N ARG A 50 0.69 2.23 -9.89
CA ARG A 50 1.22 1.53 -8.71
C ARG A 50 2.54 2.15 -8.25
N ALA A 51 3.43 2.50 -9.18
CA ALA A 51 4.69 3.19 -8.90
C ALA A 51 4.42 4.57 -8.26
N ALA A 52 3.55 5.38 -8.87
CA ALA A 52 3.18 6.69 -8.32
C ALA A 52 2.54 6.57 -6.91
N ALA A 53 1.73 5.53 -6.66
CA ALA A 53 1.16 5.27 -5.33
C ALA A 53 2.21 4.80 -4.31
N ILE A 54 3.27 4.12 -4.75
CA ILE A 54 4.41 3.72 -3.90
C ILE A 54 5.26 4.95 -3.57
N ASP A 55 5.57 5.79 -4.55
CA ASP A 55 6.35 7.02 -4.37
C ASP A 55 5.65 7.99 -3.43
N SER A 56 4.35 8.25 -3.65
CA SER A 56 3.56 9.13 -2.79
C SER A 56 3.50 8.66 -1.33
N LYS A 57 3.42 7.34 -1.09
CA LYS A 57 3.48 6.78 0.27
C LYS A 57 4.88 6.87 0.88
N THR A 58 5.92 6.76 0.06
CA THR A 58 7.31 6.91 0.49
C THR A 58 7.57 8.35 0.93
N ASP A 59 7.12 9.35 0.16
CA ASP A 59 7.22 10.77 0.52
C ASP A 59 6.42 11.12 1.78
N ALA A 60 5.23 10.53 1.94
CA ALA A 60 4.42 10.69 3.15
C ALA A 60 5.13 10.10 4.38
N ASN A 61 5.77 8.94 4.24
CA ASN A 61 6.57 8.32 5.30
C ASN A 61 7.81 9.14 5.63
N ASP A 62 8.54 9.64 4.63
CA ASP A 62 9.68 10.53 4.82
C ASP A 62 9.30 11.81 5.57
N THR A 63 8.13 12.37 5.26
CA THR A 63 7.56 13.54 5.95
C THR A 63 7.16 13.20 7.38
N THR A 64 6.51 12.05 7.60
CA THR A 64 6.04 11.59 8.92
C THR A 64 7.20 11.26 9.85
N LEU A 65 8.22 10.56 9.34
CA LEU A 65 9.47 10.28 10.06
C LEU A 65 10.34 11.55 10.17
N ALA A 66 10.03 12.58 9.38
CA ALA A 66 10.84 13.78 9.23
C ALA A 66 12.32 13.43 9.03
N LEU A 67 12.59 12.48 8.13
CA LEU A 67 13.88 11.81 7.99
C LEU A 67 15.02 12.83 7.84
N HIS A 68 14.80 13.90 7.07
CA HIS A 68 15.79 14.97 6.86
C HIS A 68 16.08 15.81 8.12
N LYS A 69 15.12 15.97 9.04
CA LYS A 69 15.30 16.76 10.27
C LYS A 69 15.90 15.93 11.41
N ASN A 70 15.53 14.65 11.47
CA ASN A 70 15.91 13.73 12.55
C ASN A 70 16.94 12.68 12.10
N ARG A 71 17.58 12.87 10.94
CA ARG A 71 18.54 11.91 10.37
C ARG A 71 19.61 11.48 11.37
N SER A 72 20.29 12.45 11.98
CA SER A 72 21.33 12.18 12.98
C SER A 72 20.79 11.35 14.16
N ALA A 73 19.56 11.62 14.62
CA ALA A 73 18.96 10.85 15.71
C ALA A 73 18.62 9.40 15.28
N TYR A 74 18.22 9.18 14.02
CA TYR A 74 18.03 7.84 13.48
C TYR A 74 19.34 7.10 13.28
N GLU A 75 20.39 7.77 12.79
CA GLU A 75 21.75 7.22 12.68
C GLU A 75 22.26 6.79 14.05
N ASP A 76 22.22 7.67 15.05
CA ASP A 76 22.63 7.39 16.42
C ASP A 76 21.86 6.21 17.02
N MET A 77 20.55 6.15 16.79
CA MET A 77 19.71 5.03 17.24
C MET A 77 20.11 3.71 16.57
N ILE A 78 20.34 3.72 15.25
CA ILE A 78 20.76 2.52 14.51
C ILE A 78 22.14 2.06 14.99
N VAL A 79 23.11 2.97 15.18
CA VAL A 79 24.43 2.64 15.75
C VAL A 79 24.28 2.03 17.14
N ALA A 80 23.47 2.64 18.01
CA ALA A 80 23.26 2.14 19.37
C ALA A 80 22.64 0.73 19.38
N LEU A 81 21.66 0.48 18.50
CA LEU A 81 21.05 -0.84 18.35
C LEU A 81 22.03 -1.88 17.78
N GLU A 82 22.83 -1.51 16.78
CA GLU A 82 23.88 -2.37 16.21
C GLU A 82 24.89 -2.78 17.28
N LYS A 83 25.36 -1.82 18.06
CA LYS A 83 26.28 -2.04 19.17
C LYS A 83 25.69 -2.98 20.22
N ASN A 84 24.46 -2.71 20.67
CA ASN A 84 23.79 -3.56 21.65
C ASN A 84 23.59 -4.99 21.14
N CYS A 85 23.23 -5.17 19.86
CA CYS A 85 23.12 -6.50 19.26
C CYS A 85 24.48 -7.21 19.26
N SER A 86 25.55 -6.52 18.86
CA SER A 86 26.90 -7.06 18.86
C SER A 86 27.37 -7.47 20.26
N GLU A 87 27.14 -6.62 21.26
CA GLU A 87 27.48 -6.93 22.66
C GLU A 87 26.68 -8.13 23.18
N TYR A 88 25.37 -8.18 22.91
CA TYR A 88 24.53 -9.29 23.36
C TYR A 88 24.88 -10.62 22.67
N ILE A 89 25.23 -10.59 21.37
CA ILE A 89 25.73 -11.76 20.65
C ILE A 89 27.00 -12.28 21.32
N LEU A 90 27.96 -11.39 21.61
CA LEU A 90 29.22 -11.77 22.25
C LEU A 90 29.00 -12.37 23.64
N LEU A 91 28.15 -11.73 24.45
CA LEU A 91 27.79 -12.22 25.79
C LEU A 91 27.14 -13.60 25.70
N SER A 92 26.12 -13.75 24.83
CA SER A 92 25.39 -15.01 24.66
C SER A 92 26.27 -16.14 24.14
N ILE A 93 27.23 -15.85 23.24
CA ILE A 93 28.21 -16.84 22.80
C ILE A 93 29.11 -17.24 23.98
N SER A 94 29.63 -16.27 24.73
CA SER A 94 30.49 -16.53 25.89
C SER A 94 29.79 -17.40 26.93
N ASP A 95 28.56 -17.07 27.29
CA ASP A 95 27.80 -17.74 28.36
C ASP A 95 27.39 -19.17 27.97
N ASN A 96 27.22 -19.45 26.67
CA ASN A 96 26.70 -20.73 26.20
C ASN A 96 27.73 -21.56 25.42
N ALA A 97 28.98 -21.09 25.28
CA ALA A 97 30.01 -21.72 24.46
C ALA A 97 30.26 -23.18 24.86
N GLU A 98 30.39 -23.45 26.17
CA GLU A 98 30.66 -24.80 26.68
C GLU A 98 29.48 -25.74 26.44
N ALA A 99 28.26 -25.28 26.73
CA ALA A 99 27.05 -26.06 26.51
C ALA A 99 26.86 -26.42 25.03
N ILE A 100 27.05 -25.43 24.14
CA ILE A 100 26.96 -25.61 22.68
C ILE A 100 28.07 -26.54 22.17
N ALA A 101 29.31 -26.40 22.65
CA ALA A 101 30.42 -27.24 22.23
C ALA A 101 30.21 -28.72 22.62
N ASN A 102 29.64 -28.96 23.81
CA ASN A 102 29.41 -30.31 24.32
C ASN A 102 28.25 -31.03 23.60
N ASN A 103 27.17 -30.31 23.25
CA ASN A 103 26.06 -30.90 22.49
C ASN A 103 25.33 -29.85 21.63
N PRO A 104 25.83 -29.51 20.44
CA PRO A 104 25.25 -28.46 19.62
C PRO A 104 23.83 -28.80 19.15
N THR A 105 23.47 -30.07 19.10
CA THR A 105 22.18 -30.56 18.58
C THR A 105 21.07 -30.66 19.62
N SER A 106 21.34 -30.35 20.90
CA SER A 106 20.29 -30.35 21.91
C SER A 106 19.23 -29.29 21.60
N ASP A 107 17.97 -29.56 21.96
CA ASP A 107 16.87 -28.63 21.70
C ASP A 107 17.11 -27.25 22.33
N GLU A 108 17.76 -27.20 23.50
CA GLU A 108 18.12 -25.96 24.19
C GLU A 108 19.20 -25.19 23.43
N ASN A 109 20.29 -25.86 23.04
CA ASN A 109 21.38 -25.22 22.31
C ASN A 109 20.96 -24.79 20.90
N GLN A 110 20.09 -25.55 20.23
CA GLN A 110 19.52 -25.17 18.94
C GLN A 110 18.66 -23.90 19.03
N LYS A 111 17.90 -23.71 20.13
CA LYS A 111 17.18 -22.46 20.38
C LYS A 111 18.12 -21.27 20.55
N ILE A 112 19.20 -21.46 21.31
CA ILE A 112 20.22 -20.41 21.53
C ILE A 112 20.90 -20.05 20.21
N ILE A 113 21.35 -21.05 19.44
CA ILE A 113 21.98 -20.86 18.12
C ILE A 113 21.03 -20.15 17.16
N THR A 114 19.75 -20.53 17.13
CA THR A 114 18.74 -19.88 16.28
C THR A 114 18.53 -18.42 16.68
N SER A 115 18.44 -18.13 17.98
CA SER A 115 18.33 -16.76 18.47
C SER A 115 19.54 -15.91 18.08
N LEU A 116 20.76 -16.44 18.24
CA LEU A 116 22.00 -15.79 17.83
C LEU A 116 22.02 -15.50 16.32
N ASN A 117 21.60 -16.45 15.49
CA ASN A 117 21.54 -16.27 14.03
C ASN A 117 20.54 -15.17 13.65
N ASN A 118 19.37 -15.13 14.29
CA ASN A 118 18.38 -14.08 14.07
C ASN A 118 18.92 -12.70 14.47
N LEU A 119 19.69 -12.61 15.55
CA LEU A 119 20.33 -11.36 15.97
C LEU A 119 21.43 -10.92 14.99
N VAL A 120 22.22 -11.85 14.46
CA VAL A 120 23.21 -11.55 13.40
C VAL A 120 22.52 -11.01 12.14
N GLN A 121 21.40 -11.61 11.75
CA GLN A 121 20.61 -11.15 10.61
C GLN A 121 19.97 -9.77 10.87
N PHE A 122 19.45 -9.54 12.06
CA PHE A 122 18.90 -8.24 12.46
C PHE A 122 19.99 -7.16 12.43
N ARG A 123 21.17 -7.43 12.98
CA ARG A 123 22.35 -6.55 12.92
C ARG A 123 22.73 -6.21 11.47
N SER A 124 22.72 -7.20 10.57
CA SER A 124 22.97 -6.97 9.14
C SER A 124 21.89 -6.08 8.50
N THR A 125 20.64 -6.23 8.92
CA THR A 125 19.51 -5.40 8.49
C THR A 125 19.69 -3.94 8.95
N LEU A 126 20.16 -3.72 10.18
CA LEU A 126 20.49 -2.39 10.69
C LEU A 126 21.59 -1.70 9.86
N ASN A 127 22.65 -2.42 9.51
CA ASN A 127 23.71 -1.89 8.63
C ASN A 127 23.19 -1.53 7.22
N THR A 128 22.25 -2.33 6.70
CA THR A 128 21.59 -2.03 5.43
C THR A 128 20.72 -0.78 5.55
N ALA A 129 19.98 -0.63 6.66
CA ALA A 129 19.18 0.55 6.94
C ALA A 129 20.04 1.82 7.04
N MET A 130 21.22 1.73 7.68
CA MET A 130 22.19 2.83 7.72
C MET A 130 22.67 3.22 6.32
N THR A 131 22.97 2.25 5.45
CA THR A 131 23.37 2.53 4.06
C THR A 131 22.27 3.25 3.26
N ILE A 132 20.99 2.95 3.52
CA ILE A 132 19.85 3.62 2.89
C ILE A 132 19.74 5.06 3.39
N LEU A 133 19.95 5.27 4.69
CA LEU A 133 19.96 6.59 5.30
C LEU A 133 21.11 7.44 4.77
N ASP A 134 22.30 6.85 4.57
CA ASP A 134 23.50 7.49 4.02
C ASP A 134 23.34 7.95 2.56
N LYS A 135 22.63 7.17 1.74
CA LYS A 135 22.45 7.43 0.29
C LYS A 135 21.39 8.49 -0.04
N LYS A 136 20.55 8.88 0.91
CA LYS A 136 19.63 10.03 0.79
C LYS A 136 20.32 11.32 1.21
#